data_AF-A0A7C3C124-F1
#
_entry.id   AF-A0A7C3C124-F1
#
_cell.length_a   1.000
_cell.length_b   1.000
_cell.length_c   1.000
_cell.angle_alpha   90.00
_cell.angle_beta   90.00
_cell.angle_gamma   90.00
#
_symmetry.space_group_name_H-M   'P 1'
#
loop_
_entity.id
_entity.type
_entity.pdbx_description
1 polymer ?
#
loop_
_entity_poly.entity_id
_entity_poly.type
_entity_poly.pdbx_seq_one_letter_code
_entity_poly.pdbx_strand_id
1 'polypeptide(L)'
;MPELPEVEVTRRALLPLVQGRRIERIVHADPGRYRDTERAEGRRVLGIGRRGKFLLFALEGAGLLVVHLGMSGGFRLAKTPHTRVVIELEDRTLYFHDPRRFGRIWA
;
A
#
# COMPACT_ATOMS: atom_id res chain seq x y z
N MET A 1 3.93 -17.28 -1.61
CA MET A 1 3.46 -16.31 -2.61
C MET A 1 2.02 -16.02 -2.26
N PRO A 2 1.62 -14.77 -1.96
CA PRO A 2 0.23 -14.44 -1.76
C PRO A 2 -0.53 -14.76 -3.05
N GLU A 3 -1.51 -15.64 -2.96
CA GLU A 3 -2.42 -15.96 -4.05
C GLU A 3 -3.67 -15.09 -3.95
N LEU A 4 -4.64 -15.31 -4.84
CA LEU A 4 -5.88 -14.54 -4.88
C LEU A 4 -6.60 -14.48 -3.52
N PRO A 5 -6.72 -15.59 -2.75
CA PRO A 5 -7.37 -15.55 -1.44
C PRO A 5 -6.64 -14.67 -0.42
N GLU A 6 -5.31 -14.77 -0.33
CA GLU A 6 -4.51 -14.00 0.63
C GLU A 6 -4.50 -12.51 0.30
N VAL A 7 -4.52 -12.16 -0.99
CA VAL A 7 -4.66 -10.76 -1.41
C VAL A 7 -6.05 -10.23 -1.03
N GLU A 8 -7.11 -11.03 -1.16
CA GLU A 8 -8.45 -10.62 -0.71
C GLU A 8 -8.55 -10.49 0.82
N VAL A 9 -7.92 -11.40 1.58
CA VAL A 9 -7.81 -11.27 3.05
C VAL A 9 -7.08 -9.98 3.41
N THR A 10 -5.96 -9.68 2.74
CA THR A 10 -5.21 -8.44 2.95
C THR A 10 -6.05 -7.21 2.63
N ARG A 11 -6.82 -7.24 1.53
CA ARG A 11 -7.74 -6.16 1.14
C ARG A 11 -8.76 -5.89 2.25
N ARG A 12 -9.42 -6.94 2.76
CA ARG A 12 -10.43 -6.83 3.82
C ARG A 12 -9.84 -6.33 5.13
N ALA A 13 -8.63 -6.78 5.49
CA ALA A 13 -7.94 -6.33 6.69
C ALA A 13 -7.50 -4.85 6.60
N LEU A 14 -7.08 -4.40 5.42
CA LEU A 14 -6.64 -3.02 5.20
C LEU A 14 -7.77 -2.02 5.08
N LEU A 15 -8.89 -2.40 4.48
CA LEU A 15 -10.00 -1.48 4.20
C LEU A 15 -10.42 -0.63 5.42
N PRO A 16 -10.72 -1.19 6.61
CA PRO A 16 -11.08 -0.37 7.78
C PRO A 16 -9.92 0.49 8.32
N LEU A 17 -8.68 0.19 7.97
CA LEU A 17 -7.48 0.91 8.41
C LEU A 17 -7.13 2.09 7.50
N VAL A 18 -7.67 2.15 6.28
CA VAL A 18 -7.28 3.18 5.30
C VAL A 18 -8.47 3.96 4.76
N GLN A 19 -9.65 3.35 4.67
CA GLN A 19 -10.81 3.99 4.06
C GLN A 19 -11.19 5.26 4.83
N GLY A 20 -11.43 6.32 4.08
CA GLY A 20 -11.77 7.64 4.59
C GLY A 20 -10.57 8.45 5.07
N ARG A 21 -9.34 7.96 5.06
CA ARG A 21 -8.18 8.68 5.62
C ARG A 21 -7.32 9.30 4.54
N ARG A 22 -6.73 10.45 4.84
CA ARG A 22 -5.74 11.09 3.97
C ARG A 22 -4.39 10.39 4.09
N ILE A 23 -3.75 10.13 2.95
CA ILE A 23 -2.32 9.80 2.88
C ILE A 23 -1.56 11.11 3.03
N GLU A 24 -0.84 11.29 4.12
CA GLU A 24 -0.02 12.48 4.35
C GLU A 24 1.30 12.36 3.62
N ARG A 25 1.92 11.17 3.66
CA ARG A 25 3.24 10.94 3.06
C ARG A 25 3.48 9.48 2.71
N ILE A 26 4.26 9.23 1.67
CA ILE A 26 4.80 7.91 1.32
C ILE A 26 6.32 7.99 1.26
N VAL A 27 7.00 7.30 2.18
CA VAL A 27 8.46 7.34 2.32
C VAL A 27 9.09 6.03 1.87
N HIS A 28 10.02 6.10 0.93
CA HIS A 28 10.86 4.98 0.49
C HIS A 28 12.17 5.47 -0.15
N ALA A 29 13.15 4.56 -0.30
CA ALA A 29 14.46 4.86 -0.89
C ALA A 29 14.72 4.18 -2.25
N ASP A 30 13.71 3.56 -2.86
CA ASP A 30 13.83 2.82 -4.14
C ASP A 30 12.81 3.32 -5.19
N PRO A 31 13.06 4.48 -5.83
CA PRO A 31 12.12 5.09 -6.77
C PRO A 31 11.92 4.27 -8.06
N GLY A 32 12.86 3.38 -8.41
CA GLY A 32 12.68 2.47 -9.55
C GLY A 32 11.62 1.39 -9.29
N ARG A 33 11.44 1.02 -8.02
CA ARG A 33 10.48 0.00 -7.57
C ARG A 33 9.16 0.58 -7.12
N TYR A 34 9.21 1.75 -6.49
CA TYR A 34 8.07 2.47 -5.94
C TYR A 34 7.94 3.78 -6.71
N ARG A 35 7.05 3.83 -7.69
CA ARG A 35 7.04 4.88 -8.71
C ARG A 35 5.88 5.84 -8.50
N ASP A 36 6.11 7.13 -8.74
CA ASP A 36 5.07 8.16 -8.75
C ASP A 36 4.23 8.18 -7.44
N THR A 37 4.76 7.67 -6.33
CA THR A 37 4.00 7.49 -5.07
C THR A 37 3.59 8.82 -4.45
N GLU A 38 4.33 9.89 -4.75
CA GLU A 38 4.01 11.27 -4.37
C GLU A 38 2.65 11.73 -4.93
N ARG A 39 2.17 11.14 -6.04
CA ARG A 39 0.85 11.45 -6.59
C ARG A 39 -0.29 11.04 -5.66
N ALA A 40 -0.05 10.09 -4.76
CA ALA A 40 -1.03 9.64 -3.78
C ALA A 40 -1.05 10.51 -2.50
N GLU A 41 0.00 11.28 -2.25
CA GLU A 41 0.09 12.16 -1.08
C GLU A 41 -0.96 13.28 -1.14
N GLY A 42 -1.47 13.68 0.02
CA GLY A 42 -2.54 14.65 0.17
C GLY A 42 -3.95 14.13 -0.17
N ARG A 43 -4.09 12.93 -0.74
CA ARG A 43 -5.38 12.38 -1.18
C ARG A 43 -6.03 11.48 -0.14
N ARG A 44 -7.36 11.51 -0.07
CA ARG A 44 -8.15 10.59 0.77
C ARG A 44 -8.34 9.25 0.07
N VAL A 45 -8.15 8.14 0.80
CA VAL A 45 -8.44 6.79 0.30
C VAL A 45 -9.95 6.55 0.37
N LEU A 46 -10.60 6.34 -0.77
CA LEU A 46 -12.03 6.11 -0.89
C LEU A 46 -12.42 4.64 -0.71
N GLY A 47 -11.49 3.73 -0.97
CA GLY A 47 -11.68 2.30 -0.79
C GLY A 47 -10.52 1.49 -1.35
N ILE A 48 -10.59 0.17 -1.19
CA ILE A 48 -9.61 -0.76 -1.79
C ILE A 48 -10.34 -1.83 -2.61
N GLY A 49 -10.06 -1.84 -3.91
CA GLY A 49 -10.40 -2.92 -4.84
C GLY A 49 -9.26 -3.91 -5.01
N ARG A 50 -9.51 -4.99 -5.76
CA ARG A 50 -8.49 -5.97 -6.13
C ARG A 50 -8.67 -6.37 -7.59
N ARG A 51 -7.57 -6.47 -8.33
CA ARG A 51 -7.52 -7.07 -9.66
C ARG A 51 -6.40 -8.11 -9.70
N GLY A 52 -6.73 -9.39 -9.79
CA GLY A 52 -5.73 -10.45 -9.69
C GLY A 52 -4.93 -10.36 -8.37
N LYS A 53 -3.60 -10.27 -8.46
CA LYS A 53 -2.70 -10.15 -7.30
C LYS A 53 -2.38 -8.69 -6.91
N PHE A 54 -3.13 -7.74 -7.46
CA PHE A 54 -2.95 -6.30 -7.19
C PHE A 54 -4.06 -5.78 -6.29
N LEU A 55 -3.67 -5.04 -5.26
CA LEU A 55 -4.55 -4.18 -4.47
C LEU A 55 -4.62 -2.80 -5.14
N LEU A 56 -5.82 -2.24 -5.22
CA LEU A 56 -6.11 -0.97 -5.89
C LEU A 56 -6.73 -0.01 -4.89
N PHE A 57 -5.94 0.92 -4.35
CA PHE A 57 -6.42 1.95 -3.45
C PHE A 57 -7.01 3.07 -4.29
N ALA A 58 -8.33 3.21 -4.26
CA ALA A 58 -9.02 4.32 -4.92
C ALA A 58 -8.76 5.61 -4.13
N LEU A 59 -8.26 6.64 -4.79
CA LEU A 59 -7.94 7.93 -4.20
C LEU A 59 -8.89 9.01 -4.69
N GLU A 60 -9.13 10.00 -3.85
CA GLU A 60 -9.81 11.24 -4.21
C GLU A 60 -9.18 11.88 -5.47
N GLY A 61 -10.02 12.47 -6.32
CA GLY A 61 -9.58 13.05 -7.61
C GLY A 61 -9.17 12.01 -8.65
N ALA A 62 -9.87 10.87 -8.71
CA ALA A 62 -9.70 9.80 -9.71
C ALA A 62 -8.28 9.17 -9.78
N GLY A 63 -7.52 9.22 -8.69
CA GLY A 63 -6.21 8.58 -8.58
C GLY A 63 -6.29 7.13 -8.12
N LEU A 64 -5.25 6.35 -8.38
CA LEU A 64 -5.11 4.97 -7.90
C LEU A 64 -3.71 4.75 -7.35
N LEU A 65 -3.59 4.29 -6.10
CA LEU A 65 -2.33 3.72 -5.61
C LEU A 65 -2.43 2.19 -5.75
N VAL A 66 -1.61 1.62 -6.62
CA VAL A 66 -1.57 0.20 -6.93
C VAL A 66 -0.47 -0.48 -6.14
N VAL A 67 -0.79 -1.60 -5.51
CA VAL A 67 0.15 -2.38 -4.70
C VAL A 67 0.16 -3.83 -5.16
N HIS A 68 1.35 -4.31 -5.51
CA HIS A 68 1.61 -5.72 -5.72
C HIS A 68 2.42 -6.27 -4.55
N LEU A 69 1.88 -7.26 -3.84
CA LEU A 69 2.53 -7.83 -2.65
C LEU A 69 3.79 -8.66 -3.00
N GLY A 70 3.98 -9.06 -4.26
CA GLY A 70 5.12 -9.90 -4.62
C GLY A 70 5.02 -11.28 -3.99
N MET A 71 6.12 -11.78 -3.41
CA MET A 71 6.12 -13.09 -2.74
C MET A 71 6.03 -13.03 -1.21
N SER A 72 6.48 -11.91 -0.62
CA SER A 72 6.63 -11.73 0.83
C SER A 72 6.15 -10.37 1.34
N GLY A 73 5.62 -9.54 0.45
CA GLY A 73 5.12 -8.21 0.79
C GLY A 73 3.84 -8.29 1.61
N GLY A 74 3.73 -7.41 2.60
CA GLY A 74 2.54 -7.28 3.42
C GLY A 74 2.59 -6.02 4.27
N PHE A 75 1.44 -5.58 4.74
CA PHE A 75 1.34 -4.38 5.58
C PHE A 75 1.36 -4.75 7.07
N ARG A 76 1.99 -3.89 7.87
CA ARG A 76 2.07 -3.98 9.34
C ARG A 76 1.74 -2.63 9.96
N LEU A 77 1.27 -2.65 11.21
CA LEU A 77 1.03 -1.45 12.01
C LEU A 77 2.26 -0.98 12.80
N ALA A 78 3.32 -1.79 12.83
CA ALA A 78 4.59 -1.46 13.45
C ALA A 78 5.74 -1.65 12.46
N LYS A 79 6.77 -0.82 12.58
CA LYS A 79 7.98 -0.90 11.76
C LYS A 79 8.70 -2.23 12.00
N THR A 80 9.28 -2.77 10.93
CA THR A 80 10.01 -4.05 10.96
C THR A 80 11.38 -3.89 10.28
N PRO A 81 12.35 -4.78 10.54
CA PRO A 81 13.68 -4.70 9.90
C PRO A 81 13.65 -4.72 8.36
N HIS A 82 12.57 -5.24 7.76
CA HIS A 82 12.40 -5.33 6.31
C HIS A 82 11.26 -4.44 5.77
N THR A 83 10.90 -3.40 6.51
CA THR A 83 10.04 -2.33 5.99
C THR A 83 10.74 -1.64 4.81
N ARG A 84 10.04 -1.52 3.68
CA ARG A 84 10.54 -0.90 2.44
C ARG A 84 9.82 0.40 2.08
N VAL A 85 8.53 0.48 2.41
CA VAL A 85 7.70 1.68 2.22
C VAL A 85 6.96 1.98 3.51
N VAL A 86 6.92 3.26 3.88
CA VAL A 86 6.16 3.78 5.01
C VAL A 86 5.05 4.67 4.43
N ILE A 87 3.80 4.37 4.76
CA ILE A 87 2.64 5.18 4.37
C ILE A 87 2.11 5.83 5.63
N GLU A 88 2.30 7.13 5.74
CA GLU A 88 1.78 7.97 6.82
C GLU A 88 0.36 8.39 6.44
N LEU A 89 -0.61 7.99 7.26
CA LEU A 89 -2.00 8.43 7.21
C LEU A 89 -2.23 9.42 8.35
N GLU A 90 -3.29 10.22 8.25
CA GLU A 90 -3.66 11.24 9.24
C GLU A 90 -3.74 10.76 10.71
N ASP A 91 -4.01 9.47 10.97
CA ASP A 91 -4.14 8.91 12.33
C ASP A 91 -3.17 7.75 12.63
N ARG A 92 -2.45 7.23 11.64
CA ARG A 92 -1.55 6.07 11.82
C ARG A 92 -0.58 5.87 10.67
N THR A 93 0.40 5.01 10.89
CA THR A 93 1.37 4.63 9.88
C THR A 93 1.21 3.17 9.48
N LEU A 94 1.21 2.91 8.17
CA LEU A 94 1.32 1.55 7.63
C LEU A 94 2.73 1.30 7.12
N TYR A 95 3.26 0.12 7.43
CA TYR A 95 4.59 -0.29 7.04
C TYR A 95 4.51 -1.44 6.05
N PHE A 96 4.97 -1.22 4.82
CA PHE A 96 5.09 -2.28 3.81
C PHE A 96 6.36 -3.09 4.07
N HIS A 97 6.21 -4.24 4.72
CA HIS A 97 7.26 -5.20 4.99
C HIS A 97 7.46 -6.10 3.78
N ASP A 98 8.66 -6.10 3.21
CA ASP A 98 9.02 -6.96 2.07
C ASP A 98 10.51 -7.38 2.11
N PRO A 99 10.82 -8.52 2.77
CA PRO A 99 12.18 -9.03 2.91
C PRO A 99 12.85 -9.28 1.57
N ARG A 100 12.13 -9.93 0.65
CA ARG A 100 12.66 -10.37 -0.65
C ARG A 100 12.65 -9.28 -1.73
N ARG A 101 12.09 -8.10 -1.43
CA ARG A 101 12.01 -6.97 -2.36
C ARG A 101 11.40 -7.40 -3.70
N PHE A 102 10.23 -8.04 -3.68
CA PHE A 102 9.45 -8.35 -4.90
C PHE A 102 8.19 -7.51 -5.03
N GLY A 103 7.78 -6.84 -3.95
CA GLY A 103 6.67 -5.91 -3.95
C GLY A 103 6.94 -4.71 -4.86
N ARG A 104 5.85 -4.15 -5.39
CA ARG A 104 5.81 -2.95 -6.22
C ARG A 104 4.68 -2.06 -5.72
N ILE A 105 4.88 -0.76 -5.73
CA ILE A 105 3.86 0.24 -5.42
C ILE A 105 3.97 1.34 -6.47
N TRP A 106 2.86 1.81 -7.01
CA TRP A 106 2.88 2.98 -7.87
C TRP A 106 1.54 3.73 -7.86
N ALA A 107 1.56 5.01 -8.23
CA ALA A 107 0.35 5.84 -8.35
C ALA A 107 0.24 6.60 -9.68
#